data_AF-A0A958JPZ6-F1
#
_entry.id   AF-A0A958JPZ6-F1
#
_cell.length_a   1.000
_cell.length_b   1.000
_cell.length_c   1.000
_cell.angle_alpha   90.00
_cell.angle_beta   90.00
_cell.angle_gamma   90.00
#
_symmetry.space_group_name_H-M   'P 1'
#
loop_
_entity.id
_entity.type
_entity.pdbx_description
1 polymer ?
#
loop_
_entity_poly.entity_id
_entity_poly.type
_entity_poly.pdbx_seq_one_letter_code
_entity_poly.pdbx_strand_id
1 'polypeptide(L)'
;MEQYDYGNSPKSIGEILPSVFAKLETDAEKASLSSLFEGMWKYREQVDFDARPSDFREFASQIPGTVLTIIDNKAFLHLGNVINAGADGVIVEAYATASGVRLDRDLAIKIHAPFRLGVDELPVDDASPFDPHDDELRKNAAYKETLTYEVLKQYNLGCIPAHVVSRTAVDPSNPLIRMPFIVLEKLEGKTFDQFLKGVSPTAEDFREVLAITQQWITANEKIRNIGILLDDYHPDNVFLAGRAGSAPTVKLLDFTRVTFLYGAGKSPSEIQRAIFSADQDFGEGVTFLVALLEEQMPRNAHVRAFAAAAEALRKGEMSLAEFSRSVDIQLKLAGVVGWDTEPSP
;
A
#
# COMPACT_ATOMS: atom_id res chain seq x y z
N MET A 1 -14.69 31.72 7.97
CA MET A 1 -13.41 31.11 8.37
C MET A 1 -13.56 30.75 9.84
N GLU A 2 -13.89 29.51 10.15
CA GLU A 2 -13.84 29.01 11.52
C GLU A 2 -12.44 28.45 11.75
N GLN A 3 -11.82 28.82 12.87
CA GLN A 3 -10.54 28.24 13.28
C GLN A 3 -10.80 26.81 13.78
N TYR A 4 -10.18 25.83 13.15
CA TYR A 4 -10.17 24.46 13.68
C TYR A 4 -9.30 24.41 14.94
N ASP A 5 -9.91 24.11 16.07
CA ASP A 5 -9.20 23.85 17.33
C ASP A 5 -8.61 22.42 17.31
N TYR A 6 -7.34 22.32 16.93
CA TYR A 6 -6.57 21.08 16.95
C TYR A 6 -6.00 20.73 18.35
N GLY A 7 -6.42 21.41 19.42
CA GLY A 7 -5.90 21.25 20.78
C GLY A 7 -6.18 19.90 21.46
N ASN A 8 -7.01 19.04 20.88
CA ASN A 8 -7.35 17.71 21.43
C ASN A 8 -6.65 16.57 20.67
N SER A 9 -5.33 16.45 20.86
CA SER A 9 -4.65 15.16 20.63
C SER A 9 -5.20 14.10 21.61
N PRO A 10 -5.46 12.85 21.16
CA PRO A 10 -5.91 11.77 22.06
C PRO A 10 -4.94 11.58 23.22
N LYS A 11 -5.46 11.41 24.43
CA LYS A 11 -4.68 11.29 25.67
C LYS A 11 -4.24 9.85 25.95
N SER A 12 -4.83 8.87 25.27
CA SER A 12 -4.36 7.48 25.32
C SER A 12 -4.72 6.67 24.07
N ILE A 13 -3.97 5.60 23.83
CA ILE A 13 -4.21 4.60 22.76
C ILE A 13 -5.63 4.02 22.82
N GLY A 14 -6.19 3.84 24.03
CA GLY A 14 -7.54 3.32 24.23
C GLY A 14 -8.65 4.21 23.65
N GLU A 15 -8.35 5.50 23.41
CA GLU A 15 -9.27 6.43 22.75
C GLU A 15 -9.20 6.36 21.22
N ILE A 16 -8.19 5.72 20.62
CA ILE A 16 -7.97 5.82 19.16
C ILE A 16 -8.78 4.76 18.39
N LEU A 17 -8.85 3.50 18.86
CA LEU A 17 -9.49 2.39 18.13
C LEU A 17 -10.44 1.47 18.95
N PRO A 18 -11.40 1.96 19.77
CA PRO A 18 -12.31 1.08 20.54
C PRO A 18 -13.03 0.02 19.70
N SER A 19 -13.35 0.35 18.45
CA SER A 19 -14.09 -0.48 17.50
C SER A 19 -13.23 -1.51 16.75
N VAL A 20 -11.90 -1.39 16.75
CA VAL A 20 -11.00 -2.49 16.35
C VAL A 20 -10.89 -3.49 17.51
N PHE A 21 -10.67 -2.99 18.74
CA PHE A 21 -10.64 -3.82 19.95
C PHE A 21 -11.93 -4.61 20.19
N ALA A 22 -13.08 -4.07 19.78
CA ALA A 22 -14.38 -4.75 19.85
C ALA A 22 -14.53 -5.93 18.86
N LYS A 23 -13.71 -6.00 17.80
CA LYS A 23 -13.69 -7.12 16.84
C LYS A 23 -12.69 -8.23 17.21
N LEU A 24 -11.85 -8.02 18.22
CA LEU A 24 -10.91 -9.03 18.71
C LEU A 24 -11.63 -9.97 19.68
N GLU A 25 -11.66 -11.27 19.37
CA GLU A 25 -12.45 -12.25 20.11
C GLU A 25 -11.82 -12.56 21.48
N THR A 26 -10.50 -12.46 21.60
CA THR A 26 -9.76 -12.82 22.82
C THR A 26 -9.10 -11.61 23.50
N ASP A 27 -8.97 -11.68 24.82
CA ASP A 27 -8.22 -10.67 25.57
C ASP A 27 -6.71 -10.76 25.32
N ALA A 28 -6.22 -11.90 24.79
CA ALA A 28 -4.83 -12.07 24.35
C ALA A 28 -4.52 -11.24 23.10
N GLU A 29 -5.41 -11.22 22.10
CA GLU A 29 -5.28 -10.37 20.91
C GLU A 29 -5.33 -8.88 21.30
N LYS A 30 -6.27 -8.50 22.17
CA LYS A 30 -6.37 -7.12 22.70
C LYS A 30 -5.10 -6.72 23.44
N ALA A 31 -4.59 -7.57 24.34
CA ALA A 31 -3.35 -7.31 25.07
C ALA A 31 -2.13 -7.22 24.13
N SER A 32 -2.04 -8.08 23.13
CA SER A 32 -0.98 -8.04 22.13
C SER A 32 -1.03 -6.75 21.30
N LEU A 33 -2.22 -6.31 20.89
CA LEU A 33 -2.41 -5.08 20.13
C LEU A 33 -2.13 -3.83 20.98
N SER A 34 -2.61 -3.77 22.23
CA SER A 34 -2.25 -2.71 23.20
C SER A 34 -0.75 -2.64 23.45
N SER A 35 -0.09 -3.79 23.65
CA SER A 35 1.35 -3.84 23.89
C SER A 35 2.17 -3.41 22.65
N LEU A 36 1.70 -3.72 21.45
CA LEU A 36 2.27 -3.22 20.20
C LEU A 36 2.15 -1.69 20.14
N PHE A 37 0.94 -1.16 20.36
CA PHE A 37 0.71 0.29 20.38
C PHE A 37 1.54 1.03 21.43
N GLU A 38 1.64 0.53 22.66
CA GLU A 38 2.48 1.13 23.69
C GLU A 38 3.97 1.12 23.31
N GLY A 39 4.44 0.04 22.68
CA GLY A 39 5.81 -0.06 22.17
C GLY A 39 6.08 0.96 21.07
N MET A 40 5.15 1.09 20.11
CA MET A 40 5.23 2.07 19.02
C MET A 40 5.10 3.52 19.50
N TRP A 41 4.32 3.78 20.56
CA TRP A 41 4.21 5.11 21.15
C TRP A 41 5.48 5.51 21.90
N LYS A 42 6.00 4.64 22.77
CA LYS A 42 7.29 4.85 23.47
C LYS A 42 8.45 5.02 22.48
N TYR A 43 8.36 4.39 21.30
CA TYR A 43 9.31 4.59 20.21
C TYR A 43 9.26 6.00 19.58
N ARG A 44 8.07 6.60 19.38
CA ARG A 44 7.94 8.01 18.94
C ARG A 44 8.69 8.98 19.86
N GLU A 45 8.73 8.67 21.16
CA GLU A 45 9.37 9.48 22.20
C GLU A 45 10.89 9.22 22.34
N GLN A 46 11.43 8.16 21.73
CA GLN A 46 12.83 7.71 21.94
C GLN A 46 13.76 7.86 20.75
N VAL A 47 13.24 8.07 19.54
CA VAL A 47 14.08 8.25 18.35
C VAL A 47 14.53 9.70 18.24
N ASP A 48 15.83 9.90 18.34
CA ASP A 48 16.50 11.10 17.84
C ASP A 48 16.46 11.07 16.30
N PHE A 49 15.61 11.92 15.73
CA PHE A 49 15.32 11.98 14.29
C PHE A 49 16.23 12.94 13.53
N ASP A 50 17.16 13.64 14.19
CA ASP A 50 18.02 14.66 13.55
C ASP A 50 19.30 14.08 12.92
N ALA A 51 19.56 12.77 13.10
CA ALA A 51 20.63 12.05 12.41
C ALA A 51 20.30 11.79 10.93
N ARG A 52 20.68 12.71 10.05
CA ARG A 52 20.42 12.65 8.61
C ARG A 52 21.65 12.16 7.82
N PRO A 53 21.53 11.16 6.94
CA PRO A 53 22.41 11.06 5.77
C PRO A 53 22.29 12.33 4.92
N SER A 54 23.30 12.65 4.10
CA SER A 54 23.26 13.78 3.16
C SER A 54 22.72 13.41 1.77
N ASP A 55 22.77 12.13 1.37
CA ASP A 55 22.15 11.61 0.15
C ASP A 55 21.51 10.23 0.40
N PHE A 56 20.28 10.00 -0.10
CA PHE A 56 19.62 8.70 -0.01
C PHE A 56 20.26 7.66 -0.92
N ARG A 57 20.83 8.10 -2.05
CA ARG A 57 21.50 7.21 -3.01
C ARG A 57 22.82 6.73 -2.44
N GLU A 58 23.55 7.60 -1.74
CA GLU A 58 24.70 7.22 -0.93
C GLU A 58 24.30 6.20 0.16
N PHE A 59 23.26 6.49 0.94
CA PHE A 59 22.73 5.53 1.93
C PHE A 59 22.34 4.19 1.29
N ALA A 60 21.57 4.20 0.19
CA ALA A 60 21.14 3.00 -0.52
C ALA A 60 22.32 2.18 -1.07
N SER A 61 23.42 2.84 -1.47
CA SER A 61 24.64 2.16 -1.91
C SER A 61 25.37 1.41 -0.79
N GLN A 62 25.14 1.78 0.47
CA GLN A 62 25.73 1.15 1.67
C GLN A 62 24.88 -0.02 2.20
N ILE A 63 23.64 -0.20 1.73
CA ILE A 63 22.74 -1.25 2.22
C ILE A 63 23.21 -2.68 1.85
N PRO A 64 23.65 -3.00 0.61
CA PRO A 64 24.02 -4.35 0.25
C PRO A 64 25.15 -4.93 1.11
N GLY A 65 24.93 -6.11 1.69
CA GLY A 65 25.87 -6.76 2.61
C GLY A 65 25.73 -6.34 4.08
N THR A 66 24.86 -5.39 4.40
CA THR A 66 24.51 -5.05 5.79
C THR A 66 23.72 -6.19 6.45
N VAL A 67 23.96 -6.43 7.74
CA VAL A 67 23.27 -7.47 8.52
C VAL A 67 22.47 -6.84 9.65
N LEU A 68 21.14 -6.92 9.58
CA LEU A 68 20.25 -6.45 10.66
C LEU A 68 20.05 -7.56 11.69
N THR A 69 20.23 -7.26 12.97
CA THR A 69 19.82 -8.18 14.05
C THR A 69 18.35 -7.94 14.36
N ILE A 70 17.50 -8.96 14.20
CA ILE A 70 16.13 -8.88 14.71
C ILE A 70 16.20 -9.07 16.23
N ILE A 71 15.63 -8.12 16.98
CA ILE A 71 15.48 -8.18 18.44
C ILE A 71 14.87 -9.54 18.85
N ASP A 72 15.23 -10.06 20.03
CA ASP A 72 15.07 -11.46 20.50
C ASP A 72 16.21 -12.44 20.15
N ASN A 73 17.29 -11.98 19.49
CA ASN A 73 18.56 -12.72 19.26
C ASN A 73 18.44 -14.09 18.55
N LYS A 74 17.33 -14.34 17.83
CA LYS A 74 17.06 -15.63 17.17
C LYS A 74 17.28 -15.66 15.67
N ALA A 75 17.32 -14.49 15.01
CA ALA A 75 17.57 -14.39 13.58
C ALA A 75 18.28 -13.10 13.15
N PHE A 76 19.10 -13.21 12.11
CA PHE A 76 19.75 -12.10 11.41
C PHE A 76 19.19 -11.98 9.99
N LEU A 77 18.89 -10.76 9.55
CA LEU A 77 18.51 -10.44 8.18
C LEU A 77 19.75 -9.94 7.44
N HIS A 78 20.07 -10.58 6.32
CA HIS A 78 21.17 -10.17 5.44
C HIS A 78 20.58 -9.42 4.27
N LEU A 79 20.99 -8.15 4.09
CA LEU A 79 20.45 -7.27 3.06
C LEU A 79 21.19 -7.49 1.73
N GLY A 80 20.42 -7.68 0.67
CA GLY A 80 20.87 -7.95 -0.69
C GLY A 80 20.76 -6.72 -1.59
N ASN A 81 20.26 -6.92 -2.81
CA ASN A 81 20.14 -5.84 -3.80
C ASN A 81 19.00 -4.87 -3.45
N VAL A 82 19.14 -3.62 -3.87
CA VAL A 82 18.02 -2.66 -3.89
C VAL A 82 17.04 -3.07 -4.99
N ILE A 83 15.78 -3.31 -4.63
CA ILE A 83 14.67 -3.58 -5.57
C ILE A 83 14.12 -2.25 -6.10
N ASN A 84 13.89 -1.29 -5.20
CA ASN A 84 13.33 0.03 -5.52
C ASN A 84 13.82 1.06 -4.49
N ALA A 85 13.93 2.33 -4.88
CA ALA A 85 14.21 3.45 -3.99
C ALA A 85 13.37 4.67 -4.42
N GLY A 86 12.55 5.17 -3.50
CA GLY A 86 11.61 6.28 -3.74
C GLY A 86 11.61 7.29 -2.59
N ALA A 87 10.66 8.23 -2.63
CA ALA A 87 10.55 9.29 -1.62
C ALA A 87 10.25 8.77 -0.21
N ASP A 88 9.59 7.60 -0.10
CA ASP A 88 9.11 7.03 1.16
C ASP A 88 10.04 5.94 1.74
N GLY A 89 11.08 5.53 1.00
CA GLY A 89 12.02 4.52 1.45
C GLY A 89 12.78 3.76 0.36
N VAL A 90 13.59 2.81 0.80
CA VAL A 90 14.23 1.80 -0.05
C VAL A 90 13.56 0.46 0.20
N ILE A 91 13.21 -0.27 -0.86
CA ILE A 91 12.85 -1.68 -0.79
C ILE A 91 14.08 -2.48 -1.20
N VAL A 92 14.56 -3.37 -0.31
CA VAL A 92 15.71 -4.24 -0.57
C VAL A 92 15.34 -5.71 -0.51
N GLU A 93 16.01 -6.54 -1.31
CA GLU A 93 16.02 -7.99 -1.11
C GLU A 93 16.69 -8.30 0.23
N ALA A 94 16.23 -9.34 0.91
CA ALA A 94 16.90 -9.86 2.08
C ALA A 94 16.70 -11.37 2.22
N TYR A 95 17.55 -12.01 3.02
CA TYR A 95 17.30 -13.37 3.51
C TYR A 95 17.54 -13.45 5.02
N ALA A 96 16.74 -14.26 5.70
CA ALA A 96 16.91 -14.50 7.12
C ALA A 96 17.88 -15.67 7.37
N THR A 97 18.60 -15.62 8.48
CA THR A 97 19.38 -16.74 9.03
C THR A 97 19.04 -16.92 10.51
N ALA A 98 18.91 -18.15 10.98
CA ALA A 98 18.71 -18.50 12.38
C ALA A 98 19.73 -19.55 12.81
N SER A 99 20.44 -19.33 13.92
CA SER A 99 21.55 -20.19 14.37
C SER A 99 22.62 -20.46 13.28
N GLY A 100 22.86 -19.49 12.39
CA GLY A 100 23.79 -19.61 11.25
C GLY A 100 23.23 -20.33 10.02
N VAL A 101 21.99 -20.84 10.05
CA VAL A 101 21.34 -21.51 8.92
C VAL A 101 20.42 -20.54 8.20
N ARG A 102 20.54 -20.40 6.87
CA ARG A 102 19.61 -19.60 6.05
C ARG A 102 18.21 -20.22 6.09
N LEU A 103 17.20 -19.37 6.27
CA LEU A 103 15.80 -19.75 6.12
C LEU A 103 15.46 -19.78 4.62
N ASP A 104 14.68 -20.77 4.20
CA ASP A 104 14.34 -21.09 2.79
C ASP A 104 13.46 -20.05 2.07
N ARG A 105 13.52 -18.77 2.46
CA ARG A 105 12.69 -17.70 1.90
C ARG A 105 13.49 -16.43 1.74
N ASP A 106 13.45 -15.91 0.52
CA ASP A 106 13.80 -14.53 0.25
C ASP A 106 12.68 -13.60 0.71
N LEU A 107 13.06 -12.41 1.14
CA LEU A 107 12.21 -11.39 1.74
C LEU A 107 12.41 -10.08 0.99
N ALA A 108 11.41 -9.22 1.03
CA ALA A 108 11.55 -7.81 0.72
C ALA A 108 11.50 -7.03 2.04
N ILE A 109 12.35 -6.01 2.18
CA ILE A 109 12.34 -5.12 3.35
C ILE A 109 12.16 -3.69 2.86
N LYS A 110 11.03 -3.06 3.20
CA LYS A 110 10.81 -1.62 3.03
C LYS A 110 11.45 -0.92 4.22
N ILE A 111 12.61 -0.32 4.02
CA ILE A 111 13.29 0.58 4.96
C ILE A 111 12.77 1.98 4.67
N HIS A 112 12.02 2.57 5.59
CA HIS A 112 11.48 3.91 5.38
C HIS A 112 12.59 4.94 5.31
N ALA A 113 12.41 5.95 4.47
CA ALA A 113 13.37 7.04 4.36
C ALA A 113 13.46 7.82 5.68
N PRO A 114 14.65 8.33 6.05
CA PRO A 114 14.72 9.48 6.95
C PRO A 114 13.90 10.64 6.36
N PHE A 115 13.50 11.56 7.24
CA PHE A 115 12.88 12.82 6.85
C PHE A 115 13.68 13.52 5.77
N ARG A 116 12.95 14.26 4.92
CA ARG A 116 13.37 14.77 3.62
C ARG A 116 14.86 15.14 3.62
N LEU A 117 15.66 14.37 2.88
CA LEU A 117 16.97 14.82 2.46
C LEU A 117 16.82 16.17 1.75
N GLY A 118 17.65 17.14 2.14
CA GLY A 118 17.67 18.44 1.51
C GLY A 118 18.10 18.28 0.06
N VAL A 119 17.14 18.34 -0.87
CA VAL A 119 17.44 18.48 -2.28
C VAL A 119 17.69 19.96 -2.52
N ASP A 120 18.93 20.40 -2.33
CA ASP A 120 19.38 21.79 -2.50
C ASP A 120 19.36 22.27 -3.99
N GLU A 121 18.78 21.49 -4.91
CA GLU A 121 18.79 21.74 -6.36
C GLU A 121 17.41 21.68 -7.03
N LEU A 122 16.34 22.08 -6.33
CA LEU A 122 15.13 22.58 -7.02
C LEU A 122 15.13 24.11 -7.01
N PRO A 123 14.86 24.79 -8.15
CA PRO A 123 14.83 26.24 -8.19
C PRO A 123 13.82 26.79 -7.20
N VAL A 124 14.27 27.67 -6.31
CA VAL A 124 13.42 28.32 -5.31
C VAL A 124 12.60 29.41 -5.99
N ASP A 125 11.40 29.04 -6.47
CA ASP A 125 10.34 30.01 -6.73
C ASP A 125 9.55 30.25 -5.42
N ASP A 126 9.92 31.32 -4.72
CA ASP A 126 9.28 32.04 -3.60
C ASP A 126 8.00 31.47 -2.93
N ALA A 127 8.03 30.22 -2.46
CA ALA A 127 6.99 29.62 -1.63
C ALA A 127 7.57 28.80 -0.46
N SER A 128 7.82 29.48 0.67
CA SER A 128 7.96 28.94 2.04
C SER A 128 8.66 27.58 2.20
N PRO A 129 9.99 27.51 2.31
CA PRO A 129 10.65 26.31 2.82
C PRO A 129 10.26 26.09 4.29
N PHE A 130 10.09 24.82 4.68
CA PHE A 130 9.72 24.34 6.03
C PHE A 130 8.27 24.62 6.47
N ASP A 131 7.39 23.64 6.24
CA ASP A 131 6.24 23.39 7.11
C ASP A 131 6.58 22.18 8.04
N PRO A 132 6.71 22.37 9.36
CA PRO A 132 6.92 21.28 10.32
C PRO A 132 5.82 20.21 10.32
N HIS A 133 4.63 20.51 9.79
CA HIS A 133 3.55 19.53 9.66
C HIS A 133 3.89 18.39 8.68
N ASP A 134 4.70 18.65 7.65
CA ASP A 134 5.08 17.64 6.64
C ASP A 134 5.92 16.50 7.24
N ASP A 135 6.77 16.80 8.23
CA ASP A 135 7.58 15.79 8.93
C ASP A 135 6.74 14.99 9.96
N GLU A 136 5.76 15.61 10.62
CA GLU A 136 4.79 14.87 11.44
C GLU A 136 3.90 13.96 10.57
N LEU A 137 3.45 14.43 9.40
CA LEU A 137 2.69 13.63 8.43
C LEU A 137 3.49 12.41 7.94
N ARG A 138 4.79 12.56 7.68
CA ARG A 138 5.68 11.44 7.30
C ARG A 138 5.98 10.49 8.46
N LYS A 139 6.15 10.98 9.70
CA LYS A 139 6.22 10.13 10.91
C LYS A 139 4.97 9.28 11.05
N ASN A 140 3.81 9.90 10.81
CA ASN A 140 2.53 9.22 10.81
C ASN A 140 2.39 8.22 9.65
N ALA A 141 2.96 8.47 8.46
CA ALA A 141 2.86 7.56 7.31
C ALA A 141 3.55 6.20 7.56
N ALA A 142 4.81 6.18 7.98
CA ALA A 142 5.53 4.92 8.26
C ALA A 142 4.91 4.14 9.44
N TYR A 143 4.47 4.86 10.47
CA TYR A 143 3.74 4.30 11.61
C TYR A 143 2.39 3.70 11.16
N LYS A 144 1.63 4.43 10.35
CA LYS A 144 0.32 4.04 9.82
C LYS A 144 0.45 2.82 8.92
N GLU A 145 1.43 2.77 8.04
CA GLU A 145 1.69 1.61 7.17
C GLU A 145 2.01 0.36 8.01
N THR A 146 2.96 0.49 8.96
CA THR A 146 3.29 -0.58 9.92
C THR A 146 2.04 -1.10 10.64
N LEU A 147 1.24 -0.19 11.21
CA LEU A 147 0.03 -0.55 11.95
C LEU A 147 -0.98 -1.26 11.04
N THR A 148 -1.17 -0.74 9.84
CA THR A 148 -2.10 -1.28 8.86
C THR A 148 -1.74 -2.72 8.52
N TYR A 149 -0.47 -2.99 8.25
CA TYR A 149 0.01 -4.34 7.98
C TYR A 149 -0.13 -5.28 9.18
N GLU A 150 0.13 -4.85 10.42
CA GLU A 150 -0.08 -5.69 11.61
C GLU A 150 -1.57 -5.97 11.90
N VAL A 151 -2.49 -5.05 11.58
CA VAL A 151 -3.94 -5.33 11.58
C VAL A 151 -4.32 -6.31 10.48
N LEU A 152 -3.90 -6.05 9.23
CA LEU A 152 -4.20 -6.89 8.06
C LEU A 152 -3.74 -8.34 8.22
N LYS A 153 -2.58 -8.55 8.87
CA LYS A 153 -1.98 -9.85 9.20
C LYS A 153 -2.91 -10.72 10.06
N GLN A 154 -3.69 -10.14 10.98
CA GLN A 154 -4.63 -10.88 11.82
C GLN A 154 -5.76 -11.51 11.00
N TYR A 155 -6.13 -10.89 9.87
CA TYR A 155 -7.19 -11.36 8.97
C TYR A 155 -6.69 -12.31 7.86
N ASN A 156 -5.38 -12.53 7.75
CA ASN A 156 -4.73 -13.40 6.76
C ASN A 156 -5.29 -13.22 5.33
N LEU A 157 -5.47 -11.97 4.90
CA LEU A 157 -6.04 -11.66 3.59
C LEU A 157 -5.06 -12.06 2.48
N GLY A 158 -5.39 -13.07 1.67
CA GLY A 158 -4.49 -13.56 0.61
C GLY A 158 -4.06 -12.52 -0.45
N CYS A 159 -4.73 -11.36 -0.48
CA CYS A 159 -4.47 -10.21 -1.36
C CYS A 159 -3.45 -9.19 -0.82
N ILE A 160 -2.73 -9.49 0.27
CA ILE A 160 -1.58 -8.69 0.74
C ILE A 160 -0.30 -9.57 0.74
N PRO A 161 0.91 -8.98 0.70
CA PRO A 161 2.15 -9.73 0.93
C PRO A 161 2.12 -10.46 2.27
N ALA A 162 2.47 -11.73 2.28
CA ALA A 162 2.57 -12.51 3.52
C ALA A 162 3.74 -12.03 4.40
N HIS A 163 3.78 -12.52 5.65
CA HIS A 163 4.92 -12.37 6.57
C HIS A 163 5.31 -10.93 6.93
N VAL A 164 4.32 -10.06 7.12
CA VAL A 164 4.53 -8.79 7.84
C VAL A 164 5.21 -9.06 9.17
N VAL A 165 6.43 -8.55 9.31
CA VAL A 165 7.06 -8.28 10.59
C VAL A 165 7.53 -6.84 10.53
N SER A 166 6.76 -5.92 11.12
CA SER A 166 7.32 -4.61 11.43
C SER A 166 8.09 -4.72 12.74
N ARG A 167 9.39 -4.43 12.67
CA ARG A 167 10.26 -4.32 13.83
C ARG A 167 11.27 -3.22 13.56
N THR A 168 11.63 -2.51 14.62
CA THR A 168 12.86 -1.74 14.64
C THR A 168 14.00 -2.71 14.88
N ALA A 169 14.88 -2.91 13.91
CA ALA A 169 16.23 -3.34 14.26
C ALA A 169 16.89 -2.14 14.93
N VAL A 170 17.51 -2.40 16.07
CA VAL A 170 18.51 -1.50 16.63
C VAL A 170 19.82 -2.23 16.40
N ASP A 171 20.60 -1.78 15.42
CA ASP A 171 22.00 -2.15 15.37
C ASP A 171 22.76 -1.20 16.33
N PRO A 172 23.26 -1.68 17.48
CA PRO A 172 24.02 -0.85 18.40
C PRO A 172 25.37 -0.40 17.83
N SER A 173 25.83 -1.02 16.73
CA SER A 173 27.07 -0.66 16.03
C SER A 173 26.85 0.26 14.81
N ASN A 174 25.61 0.38 14.30
CA ASN A 174 25.28 1.22 13.16
C ASN A 174 24.05 2.10 13.44
N PRO A 175 24.23 3.37 13.85
CA PRO A 175 23.14 4.28 14.20
C PRO A 175 22.25 4.68 13.02
N LEU A 176 22.65 4.41 11.75
CA LEU A 176 21.81 4.60 10.58
C LEU A 176 20.62 3.62 10.58
N ILE A 177 20.75 2.48 11.26
CA ILE A 177 19.66 1.51 11.46
C ILE A 177 18.91 1.89 12.75
N ARG A 178 18.27 3.07 12.70
CA ARG A 178 17.16 3.49 13.58
C ARG A 178 15.88 3.77 12.79
N MET A 179 15.86 3.36 11.52
CA MET A 179 14.73 3.50 10.62
C MET A 179 13.66 2.45 10.99
N PRO A 180 12.36 2.79 11.01
CA PRO A 180 11.34 1.75 10.98
C PRO A 180 11.44 1.01 9.64
N PHE A 181 11.25 -0.31 9.67
CA PHE A 181 11.13 -1.10 8.44
C PHE A 181 10.05 -2.16 8.56
N ILE A 182 9.58 -2.59 7.40
CA ILE A 182 8.56 -3.62 7.25
C ILE A 182 9.19 -4.76 6.45
N VAL A 183 9.28 -5.93 7.08
CA VAL A 183 9.63 -7.19 6.37
C VAL A 183 8.36 -7.71 5.70
N LEU A 184 8.49 -8.09 4.43
CA LEU A 184 7.41 -8.56 3.55
C LEU A 184 7.86 -9.81 2.78
N GLU A 185 6.89 -10.59 2.31
CA GLU A 185 7.06 -11.57 1.24
C GLU A 185 7.71 -10.91 0.01
N LYS A 186 8.83 -11.48 -0.49
CA LYS A 186 9.37 -11.10 -1.80
C LYS A 186 8.45 -11.65 -2.88
N LEU A 187 7.76 -10.77 -3.59
CA LEU A 187 6.88 -11.16 -4.69
C LEU A 187 7.67 -11.31 -6.00
N GLU A 188 7.38 -12.40 -6.73
CA GLU A 188 7.84 -12.60 -8.11
C GLU A 188 6.69 -12.23 -9.08
N GLY A 189 6.97 -11.36 -10.05
CA GLY A 189 5.95 -10.81 -10.95
C GLY A 189 6.29 -9.40 -11.42
N LYS A 190 5.25 -8.57 -11.57
CA LYS A 190 5.32 -7.17 -12.05
C LYS A 190 4.16 -6.35 -11.48
N THR A 191 4.28 -5.02 -11.50
CA THR A 191 3.14 -4.14 -11.17
C THR A 191 2.07 -4.21 -12.27
N PHE A 192 0.85 -3.75 -11.97
CA PHE A 192 -0.23 -3.74 -12.95
C PHE A 192 0.04 -2.69 -14.05
N ASP A 193 0.65 -1.54 -13.71
CA ASP A 193 1.20 -0.61 -14.71
C ASP A 193 2.18 -1.29 -15.68
N GLN A 194 3.17 -2.02 -15.16
CA GLN A 194 4.15 -2.77 -15.96
C GLN A 194 3.49 -3.86 -16.82
N PHE A 195 2.37 -4.42 -16.36
CA PHE A 195 1.56 -5.35 -17.15
C PHE A 195 0.82 -4.63 -18.28
N LEU A 196 0.14 -3.51 -17.99
CA LEU A 196 -0.62 -2.71 -18.96
C LEU A 196 0.28 -2.17 -20.09
N LYS A 197 1.53 -1.82 -19.79
CA LYS A 197 2.56 -1.44 -20.78
C LYS A 197 2.92 -2.56 -21.78
N GLY A 198 2.59 -3.81 -21.46
CA GLY A 198 2.78 -4.97 -22.34
C GLY A 198 1.48 -5.58 -22.89
N VAL A 199 0.31 -5.02 -22.55
CA VAL A 199 -0.99 -5.45 -23.09
C VAL A 199 -1.04 -5.17 -24.59
N SER A 200 -1.58 -6.12 -25.34
CA SER A 200 -1.89 -5.97 -26.76
C SER A 200 -3.42 -5.92 -26.96
N PRO A 201 -3.91 -5.40 -28.10
CA PRO A 201 -5.34 -5.36 -28.39
C PRO A 201 -5.85 -6.76 -28.86
N THR A 202 -6.01 -7.74 -27.96
CA THR A 202 -6.07 -9.20 -28.31
C THR A 202 -7.31 -10.02 -27.87
N ALA A 203 -8.31 -9.43 -27.21
CA ALA A 203 -9.41 -10.09 -26.48
C ALA A 203 -8.98 -10.81 -25.20
N GLU A 204 -7.92 -11.61 -25.28
CA GLU A 204 -7.34 -12.34 -24.16
C GLU A 204 -6.77 -11.37 -23.12
N ASP A 205 -5.91 -10.43 -23.52
CA ASP A 205 -5.41 -9.37 -22.63
C ASP A 205 -6.58 -8.48 -22.13
N PHE A 206 -7.56 -8.21 -23.01
CA PHE A 206 -8.91 -7.70 -22.69
C PHE A 206 -9.45 -8.26 -21.36
N ARG A 207 -9.59 -9.58 -21.34
CA ARG A 207 -10.20 -10.33 -20.25
C ARG A 207 -9.26 -10.49 -19.06
N GLU A 208 -7.96 -10.57 -19.29
CA GLU A 208 -6.98 -10.58 -18.21
C GLU A 208 -6.98 -9.26 -17.43
N VAL A 209 -6.99 -8.10 -18.11
CA VAL A 209 -7.12 -6.77 -17.47
C VAL A 209 -8.41 -6.67 -16.64
N LEU A 210 -9.55 -7.11 -17.19
CA LEU A 210 -10.81 -7.13 -16.43
C LEU A 210 -10.76 -8.11 -15.24
N ALA A 211 -10.11 -9.27 -15.37
CA ALA A 211 -9.99 -10.25 -14.30
C ALA A 211 -9.08 -9.78 -13.17
N ILE A 212 -7.97 -9.10 -13.51
CA ILE A 212 -7.10 -8.42 -12.55
C ILE A 212 -7.87 -7.29 -11.85
N THR A 213 -8.63 -6.48 -12.60
CA THR A 213 -9.46 -5.41 -12.04
C THR A 213 -10.48 -5.98 -11.05
N GLN A 214 -11.15 -7.10 -11.37
CA GLN A 214 -12.09 -7.74 -10.46
C GLN A 214 -11.40 -8.30 -9.20
N GLN A 215 -10.19 -8.84 -9.32
CA GLN A 215 -9.38 -9.21 -8.14
C GLN A 215 -9.02 -8.00 -7.27
N TRP A 216 -8.67 -6.86 -7.88
CA TRP A 216 -8.37 -5.61 -7.18
C TRP A 216 -9.60 -5.08 -6.41
N ILE A 217 -10.77 -5.03 -7.06
CA ILE A 217 -12.03 -4.66 -6.40
C ILE A 217 -12.28 -5.57 -5.18
N THR A 218 -12.24 -6.89 -5.36
CA THR A 218 -12.46 -7.85 -4.27
C THR A 218 -11.40 -7.76 -3.16
N ALA A 219 -10.17 -7.35 -3.47
CA ALA A 219 -9.16 -7.06 -2.45
C ALA A 219 -9.51 -5.81 -1.64
N ASN A 220 -9.96 -4.73 -2.29
CA ASN A 220 -10.40 -3.50 -1.64
C ASN A 220 -11.65 -3.71 -0.77
N GLU A 221 -12.61 -4.52 -1.23
CA GLU A 221 -13.79 -4.90 -0.43
C GLU A 221 -13.40 -5.64 0.85
N LYS A 222 -12.44 -6.56 0.80
CA LYS A 222 -11.93 -7.27 1.99
C LYS A 222 -11.31 -6.32 3.00
N ILE A 223 -10.52 -5.36 2.53
CA ILE A 223 -9.84 -4.36 3.36
C ILE A 223 -10.85 -3.34 3.93
N ARG A 224 -11.86 -2.96 3.16
CA ARG A 224 -13.01 -2.16 3.62
C ARG A 224 -13.81 -2.84 4.72
N ASN A 225 -14.08 -4.14 4.60
CA ASN A 225 -14.88 -4.91 5.55
C ASN A 225 -14.21 -5.03 6.94
N ILE A 226 -12.87 -5.08 7.00
CA ILE A 226 -12.15 -4.99 8.29
C ILE A 226 -12.18 -3.56 8.85
N GLY A 227 -12.33 -2.55 7.99
CA GLY A 227 -12.50 -1.14 8.36
C GLY A 227 -11.36 -0.23 7.93
N ILE A 228 -10.65 -0.59 6.87
CA ILE A 228 -9.54 0.18 6.30
C ILE A 228 -9.95 0.59 4.89
N LEU A 229 -9.77 1.86 4.55
CA LEU A 229 -9.80 2.35 3.18
C LEU A 229 -8.37 2.57 2.73
N LEU A 230 -8.07 2.19 1.49
CA LEU A 230 -6.89 2.72 0.80
C LEU A 230 -7.27 4.09 0.23
N ASP A 231 -6.32 5.02 0.25
CA ASP A 231 -6.49 6.40 -0.21
C ASP A 231 -5.49 6.73 -1.36
N ASP A 232 -4.89 5.69 -1.98
CA ASP A 232 -3.82 5.79 -3.00
C ASP A 232 -3.91 4.64 -4.02
N TYR A 233 -4.95 4.67 -4.85
CA TYR A 233 -5.20 3.63 -5.86
C TYR A 233 -4.44 3.91 -7.16
N HIS A 234 -3.15 3.55 -7.21
CA HIS A 234 -2.38 3.53 -8.46
C HIS A 234 -2.11 2.09 -8.94
N PRO A 235 -2.08 1.78 -10.25
CA PRO A 235 -1.69 0.46 -10.75
C PRO A 235 -0.27 0.01 -10.37
N ASP A 236 0.60 0.90 -9.90
CA ASP A 236 1.89 0.53 -9.30
C ASP A 236 1.76 -0.10 -7.90
N ASN A 237 0.72 0.28 -7.14
CA ASN A 237 0.40 -0.32 -5.84
C ASN A 237 -0.36 -1.66 -5.99
N VAL A 238 -0.51 -2.16 -7.21
CA VAL A 238 -1.16 -3.43 -7.53
C VAL A 238 -0.11 -4.36 -8.14
N PHE A 239 0.35 -5.35 -7.37
CA PHE A 239 1.34 -6.31 -7.84
C PHE A 239 0.68 -7.62 -8.30
N LEU A 240 1.14 -8.12 -9.45
CA LEU A 240 0.66 -9.34 -10.07
C LEU A 240 1.61 -10.49 -9.71
N ALA A 241 1.38 -11.10 -8.55
CA ALA A 241 2.18 -12.21 -8.06
C ALA A 241 1.76 -13.50 -8.77
N GLY A 242 2.67 -14.16 -9.48
CA GLY A 242 2.31 -15.30 -10.32
C GLY A 242 3.47 -16.23 -10.62
N ARG A 243 3.17 -17.53 -10.68
CA ARG A 243 4.11 -18.57 -11.12
C ARG A 243 3.86 -18.87 -12.60
N ALA A 244 4.92 -19.08 -13.37
CA ALA A 244 4.81 -19.40 -14.80
C ALA A 244 3.77 -20.50 -15.09
N GLY A 245 2.81 -20.20 -15.98
CA GLY A 245 1.70 -21.10 -16.33
C GLY A 245 0.47 -21.04 -15.41
N SER A 246 0.37 -20.05 -14.51
CA SER A 246 -0.83 -19.79 -13.69
C SER A 246 -1.26 -18.33 -13.81
N ALA A 247 -2.56 -18.07 -13.66
CA ALA A 247 -3.09 -16.70 -13.69
C ALA A 247 -2.53 -15.88 -12.51
N PRO A 248 -2.15 -14.61 -12.71
CA PRO A 248 -1.60 -13.79 -11.63
C PRO A 248 -2.63 -13.55 -10.52
N THR A 249 -2.15 -13.56 -9.28
CA THR A 249 -2.91 -13.19 -8.09
C THR A 249 -2.58 -11.75 -7.71
N VAL A 250 -3.60 -10.92 -7.53
CA VAL A 250 -3.42 -9.53 -7.08
C VAL A 250 -2.94 -9.48 -5.62
N LYS A 251 -1.86 -8.75 -5.41
CA LYS A 251 -1.32 -8.34 -4.11
C LYS A 251 -1.33 -6.82 -4.05
N LEU A 252 -1.98 -6.25 -3.04
CA LEU A 252 -1.96 -4.81 -2.80
C LEU A 252 -0.69 -4.43 -2.04
N LEU A 253 -0.01 -3.40 -2.53
CA LEU A 253 1.19 -2.81 -1.96
C LEU A 253 0.89 -1.42 -1.40
N ASP A 254 1.87 -0.88 -0.69
CA ASP A 254 1.93 0.47 -0.13
C ASP A 254 0.70 0.92 0.69
N PHE A 255 0.81 0.79 2.01
CA PHE A 255 -0.24 1.19 2.95
C PHE A 255 0.12 2.49 3.71
N THR A 256 0.99 3.34 3.15
CA THR A 256 1.31 4.66 3.71
C THR A 256 0.07 5.58 3.76
N ARG A 257 -0.82 5.47 2.75
CA ARG A 257 -2.02 6.30 2.58
C ARG A 257 -3.29 5.46 2.77
N VAL A 258 -3.74 5.37 4.03
CA VAL A 258 -5.00 4.67 4.39
C VAL A 258 -5.86 5.43 5.40
N THR A 259 -7.17 5.18 5.37
CA THR A 259 -8.12 5.72 6.35
C THR A 259 -8.82 4.60 7.13
N PHE A 260 -8.58 4.55 8.44
CA PHE A 260 -9.33 3.67 9.35
C PHE A 260 -10.76 4.21 9.56
N LEU A 261 -11.77 3.41 9.22
CA LEU A 261 -13.19 3.72 9.45
C LEU A 261 -13.59 3.62 10.92
N TYR A 262 -12.94 2.72 11.66
CA TYR A 262 -13.28 2.36 13.02
C TYR A 262 -12.27 2.96 14.01
N GLY A 263 -12.58 4.15 14.51
CA GLY A 263 -11.90 4.83 15.62
C GLY A 263 -12.89 5.65 16.44
N ALA A 264 -12.49 6.19 17.59
CA ALA A 264 -13.43 6.99 18.39
C ALA A 264 -13.83 8.29 17.66
N GLY A 265 -15.05 8.76 17.93
CA GLY A 265 -15.54 10.05 17.46
C GLY A 265 -16.13 10.09 16.05
N LYS A 266 -15.82 9.13 15.16
CA LYS A 266 -16.39 9.14 13.79
C LYS A 266 -17.89 8.85 13.78
N SER A 267 -18.66 9.83 13.31
CA SER A 267 -20.09 9.71 13.06
C SER A 267 -20.40 8.85 11.82
N PRO A 268 -21.62 8.28 11.70
CA PRO A 268 -22.01 7.51 10.51
C PRO A 268 -21.88 8.29 9.19
N SER A 269 -22.09 9.61 9.20
CA SER A 269 -21.95 10.46 8.01
C SER A 269 -20.50 10.77 7.64
N GLU A 270 -19.56 10.72 8.58
CA GLU A 270 -18.12 10.76 8.29
C GLU A 270 -17.62 9.45 7.72
N ILE A 271 -18.09 8.32 8.26
CA ILE A 271 -17.80 6.98 7.70
C ILE A 271 -18.34 6.89 6.26
N GLN A 272 -19.58 7.32 6.02
CA GLN A 272 -20.18 7.30 4.68
C GLN A 272 -19.43 8.22 3.69
N ARG A 273 -19.00 9.41 4.13
CA ARG A 273 -18.19 10.33 3.29
C ARG A 273 -16.81 9.75 2.98
N ALA A 274 -16.15 9.11 3.94
CA ALA A 274 -14.87 8.46 3.72
C ALA A 274 -14.98 7.30 2.71
N ILE A 275 -15.99 6.44 2.85
CA ILE A 275 -16.26 5.36 1.89
C ILE A 275 -16.52 5.92 0.48
N PHE A 276 -17.31 6.99 0.38
CA PHE A 276 -17.59 7.65 -0.90
C PHE A 276 -16.32 8.24 -1.54
N SER A 277 -15.46 8.92 -0.77
CA SER A 277 -14.16 9.41 -1.26
C SER A 277 -13.30 8.28 -1.80
N ALA A 278 -13.14 7.19 -1.04
CA ALA A 278 -12.33 6.05 -1.47
C ALA A 278 -12.91 5.28 -2.68
N ASP A 279 -14.23 5.33 -2.91
CA ASP A 279 -14.84 4.85 -4.16
C ASP A 279 -14.43 5.75 -5.35
N GLN A 280 -14.40 7.07 -5.18
CA GLN A 280 -13.95 8.01 -6.21
C GLN A 280 -12.45 7.89 -6.49
N ASP A 281 -11.62 7.78 -5.45
CA ASP A 281 -10.16 7.61 -5.56
C ASP A 281 -9.83 6.29 -6.29
N PHE A 282 -10.59 5.21 -6.03
CA PHE A 282 -10.46 3.96 -6.79
C PHE A 282 -10.90 4.14 -8.24
N GLY A 283 -11.99 4.89 -8.47
CA GLY A 283 -12.42 5.27 -9.82
C GLY A 283 -11.33 6.00 -10.60
N GLU A 284 -10.59 6.91 -9.98
CA GLU A 284 -9.44 7.61 -10.59
C GLU A 284 -8.33 6.64 -11.00
N GLY A 285 -7.95 5.71 -10.10
CA GLY A 285 -6.99 4.65 -10.38
C GLY A 285 -7.36 3.75 -11.56
N VAL A 286 -8.65 3.44 -11.72
CA VAL A 286 -9.15 2.66 -12.85
C VAL A 286 -9.30 3.50 -14.12
N THR A 287 -9.61 4.80 -14.02
CA THR A 287 -9.63 5.71 -15.19
C THR A 287 -8.24 5.83 -15.83
N PHE A 288 -7.15 5.80 -15.05
CA PHE A 288 -5.79 5.75 -15.61
C PHE A 288 -5.55 4.48 -16.44
N LEU A 289 -5.94 3.32 -15.90
CA LEU A 289 -5.89 2.03 -16.61
C LEU A 289 -6.73 2.05 -17.89
N VAL A 290 -7.93 2.63 -17.83
CA VAL A 290 -8.83 2.82 -18.98
C VAL A 290 -8.17 3.65 -20.07
N ALA A 291 -7.50 4.75 -19.74
CA ALA A 291 -6.87 5.62 -20.74
C ALA A 291 -5.83 4.87 -21.58
N LEU A 292 -5.04 3.98 -20.96
CA LEU A 292 -4.09 3.10 -21.66
C LEU A 292 -4.81 2.10 -22.59
N LEU A 293 -5.96 1.55 -22.17
CA LEU A 293 -6.77 0.67 -23.03
C LEU A 293 -7.42 1.43 -24.19
N GLU A 294 -7.88 2.67 -23.96
CA GLU A 294 -8.50 3.50 -25.00
C GLU A 294 -7.50 3.97 -26.05
N GLU A 295 -6.24 4.23 -25.68
CA GLU A 295 -5.15 4.49 -26.63
C GLU A 295 -4.91 3.29 -27.55
N GLN A 296 -4.90 2.07 -26.99
CA GLN A 296 -4.65 0.83 -27.72
C GLN A 296 -5.87 0.30 -28.50
N MET A 297 -7.10 0.60 -28.03
CA MET A 297 -8.36 0.02 -28.52
C MET A 297 -9.51 1.04 -28.64
N PRO A 298 -9.32 2.21 -29.30
CA PRO A 298 -10.26 3.35 -29.24
C PRO A 298 -11.66 3.09 -29.83
N ARG A 299 -11.84 2.02 -30.60
CA ARG A 299 -13.12 1.62 -31.20
C ARG A 299 -13.79 0.42 -30.51
N ASN A 300 -13.17 -0.19 -29.51
CA ASN A 300 -13.72 -1.38 -28.88
C ASN A 300 -14.90 -1.01 -27.95
N ALA A 301 -16.08 -1.57 -28.23
CA ALA A 301 -17.29 -1.26 -27.47
C ALA A 301 -17.20 -1.66 -25.99
N HIS A 302 -16.48 -2.74 -25.65
CA HIS A 302 -16.29 -3.16 -24.27
C HIS A 302 -15.34 -2.23 -23.50
N VAL A 303 -14.27 -1.76 -24.15
CA VAL A 303 -13.35 -0.78 -23.57
C VAL A 303 -14.10 0.52 -23.28
N ARG A 304 -14.88 1.05 -24.24
CA ARG A 304 -15.71 2.25 -24.03
C ARG A 304 -16.78 2.07 -22.93
N ALA A 305 -17.38 0.89 -22.81
CA ALA A 305 -18.36 0.60 -21.76
C ALA A 305 -17.72 0.51 -20.36
N PHE A 306 -16.53 -0.07 -20.28
CA PHE A 306 -15.72 -0.12 -19.06
C PHE A 306 -15.20 1.27 -18.67
N ALA A 307 -14.77 2.07 -19.65
CA ALA A 307 -14.38 3.47 -19.48
C ALA A 307 -15.50 4.32 -18.87
N ALA A 308 -16.71 4.24 -19.45
CA ALA A 308 -17.88 4.95 -18.94
C ALA A 308 -18.23 4.55 -17.49
N ALA A 309 -18.04 3.28 -17.13
CA ALA A 309 -18.29 2.79 -15.77
C ALA A 309 -17.22 3.28 -14.78
N ALA A 310 -15.94 3.32 -15.16
CA ALA A 310 -14.86 3.83 -14.32
C ALA A 310 -15.01 5.34 -14.07
N GLU A 311 -15.35 6.10 -15.11
CA GLU A 311 -15.60 7.54 -15.03
C GLU A 311 -16.85 7.87 -14.18
N ALA A 312 -17.91 7.06 -14.26
CA ALA A 312 -19.08 7.18 -13.39
C ALA A 312 -18.72 6.91 -11.91
N LEU A 313 -17.86 5.92 -11.64
CA LEU A 313 -17.36 5.65 -10.30
C LEU A 313 -16.51 6.81 -9.76
N ARG A 314 -15.58 7.34 -10.56
CA ARG A 314 -14.75 8.50 -10.22
C ARG A 314 -15.58 9.75 -9.88
N LYS A 315 -16.70 9.95 -10.61
CA LYS A 315 -17.66 11.04 -10.34
C LYS A 315 -18.57 10.78 -9.13
N GLY A 316 -18.59 9.58 -8.57
CA GLY A 316 -19.54 9.17 -7.55
C GLY A 316 -20.98 9.01 -8.05
N GLU A 317 -21.15 8.88 -9.38
CA GLU A 317 -22.42 8.55 -10.04
C GLU A 317 -22.73 7.04 -9.97
N MET A 318 -21.72 6.23 -9.63
CA MET A 318 -21.77 4.78 -9.47
C MET A 318 -21.00 4.40 -8.20
N SER A 319 -21.50 3.42 -7.44
CA SER A 319 -20.77 2.84 -6.29
C SER A 319 -19.81 1.73 -6.72
N LEU A 320 -18.79 1.40 -5.90
CA LEU A 320 -17.86 0.30 -6.20
C LEU A 320 -18.58 -1.05 -6.43
N ALA A 321 -19.68 -1.31 -5.72
CA ALA A 321 -20.50 -2.52 -5.88
C ALA A 321 -21.35 -2.54 -7.17
N GLU A 322 -21.64 -1.38 -7.76
CA GLU A 322 -22.22 -1.28 -9.10
C GLU A 322 -21.15 -1.43 -10.17
N PHE A 323 -19.98 -0.83 -9.96
CA PHE A 323 -18.83 -0.97 -10.83
C PHE A 323 -18.37 -2.43 -10.95
N SER A 324 -18.23 -3.15 -9.83
CA SER A 324 -17.91 -4.58 -9.84
C SER A 324 -18.90 -5.40 -10.65
N ARG A 325 -20.20 -5.11 -10.53
CA ARG A 325 -21.24 -5.78 -11.35
C ARG A 325 -21.11 -5.45 -12.84
N SER A 326 -20.67 -4.25 -13.19
CA SER A 326 -20.35 -3.87 -14.57
C SER A 326 -19.16 -4.67 -15.10
N VAL A 327 -18.07 -4.77 -14.34
CA VAL A 327 -16.87 -5.57 -14.68
C VAL A 327 -17.23 -7.04 -14.89
N ASP A 328 -18.00 -7.62 -13.98
CA ASP A 328 -18.53 -8.99 -14.06
C ASP A 328 -19.35 -9.24 -15.34
N ILE A 329 -20.11 -8.26 -15.81
CA ILE A 329 -20.88 -8.32 -17.06
C ILE A 329 -19.93 -8.27 -18.25
N GLN A 330 -18.95 -7.36 -18.28
CA GLN A 330 -17.98 -7.28 -19.37
C GLN A 330 -17.12 -8.55 -19.47
N LEU A 331 -16.70 -9.14 -18.34
CA LEU A 331 -15.97 -10.42 -18.28
C LEU A 331 -16.74 -11.58 -18.92
N LYS A 332 -18.05 -11.64 -18.69
CA LYS A 332 -18.96 -12.65 -19.27
C LYS A 332 -19.16 -12.39 -20.77
N LEU A 333 -19.39 -11.14 -21.18
CA LEU A 333 -19.63 -10.78 -22.57
C LEU A 333 -18.39 -11.00 -23.46
N ALA A 334 -17.21 -10.61 -23.01
CA ALA A 334 -15.95 -10.81 -23.72
C ALA A 334 -15.58 -12.30 -23.95
N GLY A 335 -16.30 -13.25 -23.33
CA GLY A 335 -16.18 -14.68 -23.58
C GLY A 335 -17.24 -15.31 -24.47
N VAL A 336 -18.24 -14.55 -24.90
CA VAL A 336 -19.46 -15.09 -25.54
C VAL A 336 -19.80 -14.33 -26.83
N VAL A 337 -19.55 -13.02 -26.87
CA VAL A 337 -19.82 -12.17 -28.03
C VAL A 337 -18.54 -12.05 -28.85
N GLY A 338 -18.66 -12.14 -30.18
CA GLY A 338 -17.54 -11.96 -31.09
C GLY A 338 -16.84 -10.63 -30.81
N TRP A 339 -15.53 -10.68 -30.56
CA TRP A 339 -14.73 -9.50 -30.20
C TRP A 339 -14.38 -8.62 -31.42
N ASP A 340 -15.20 -8.73 -32.47
CA ASP A 340 -15.03 -8.06 -33.73
C ASP A 340 -15.15 -6.55 -33.51
N THR A 341 -14.07 -5.84 -33.83
CA THR A 341 -14.10 -4.41 -34.08
C THR A 341 -15.25 -4.09 -35.03
N GLU A 342 -15.97 -2.98 -34.79
CA GLU A 342 -16.94 -2.44 -35.76
C GLU A 342 -16.37 -2.56 -37.19
N PRO A 343 -17.12 -3.13 -38.15
CA PRO A 343 -16.60 -3.38 -39.48
C PRO A 343 -16.04 -2.07 -40.05
N SER A 344 -14.78 -2.12 -40.49
CA SER A 344 -14.10 -0.93 -41.00
C SER A 344 -14.93 -0.30 -42.12
N PRO A 345 -15.19 1.02 -42.08
CA PRO A 345 -16.00 1.72 -43.09
C PRO A 345 -15.36 1.71 -44.48
#